data_AF-A0AAU7LFJ4-F1
#
_entry.id   AF-A0AAU7LFJ4-F1
#
_cell.length_a   1.000
_cell.length_b   1.000
_cell.length_c   1.000
_cell.angle_alpha   90.00
_cell.angle_beta   90.00
_cell.angle_gamma   90.00
#
_symmetry.space_group_name_H-M   'P 1'
#
loop_
_entity.id
_entity.type
_entity.pdbx_description
1 polymer ?
#
loop_
_entity_poly.entity_id
_entity_poly.type
_entity_poly.pdbx_seq_one_letter_code
_entity_poly.pdbx_strand_id
1 'polypeptide(L)'
;MVNISRETSEQTEQRLRRVITEARLRIYPGTYAFTEFPLDDFPGAVREDALALVRDDNVWSQLIPSDGTHEEPFGLFRFHFPPGADNSGFVGWLATHLKNRFGTGVFVTCGQNHSDGGIFDYWGVPARLAEEVFGEVRRLVEGR
;
A
#
# COMPACT_ATOMS: atom_id res chain seq x y z
N MET A 1 10.09 7.84 -11.65
CA MET A 1 10.01 7.87 -13.13
C MET A 1 9.11 6.71 -13.53
N VAL A 2 8.09 6.93 -14.38
CA VAL A 2 7.22 5.84 -14.85
C VAL A 2 7.93 5.16 -16.03
N ASN A 3 8.22 3.85 -15.95
CA ASN A 3 8.81 3.14 -17.08
C ASN A 3 7.70 2.64 -18.02
N ILE A 4 7.93 2.78 -19.32
CA ILE A 4 7.09 2.18 -20.35
C ILE A 4 7.84 0.96 -20.89
N SER A 5 7.41 -0.24 -20.52
CA SER A 5 7.99 -1.50 -21.02
C SER A 5 7.07 -2.18 -22.04
N ARG A 6 7.66 -2.96 -22.96
CA ARG A 6 6.95 -3.87 -23.86
C ARG A 6 7.36 -5.29 -23.51
N GLU A 7 6.80 -5.81 -22.43
CA GLU A 7 7.08 -7.15 -21.91
C GLU A 7 5.90 -8.09 -22.20
N THR A 8 6.17 -9.40 -22.29
CA THR A 8 5.11 -10.40 -22.18
C THR A 8 4.64 -10.51 -20.73
N SER A 9 3.51 -11.18 -20.51
CA SER A 9 2.98 -11.44 -19.16
C SER A 9 3.98 -12.23 -18.30
N GLU A 10 4.67 -13.22 -18.88
CA GLU A 10 5.68 -14.03 -18.18
C GLU A 10 6.92 -13.22 -17.80
N GLN A 11 7.37 -12.34 -18.70
CA GLN A 11 8.50 -11.44 -18.42
C GLN A 11 8.15 -10.46 -17.29
N THR A 12 6.93 -9.92 -17.32
CA THR A 12 6.41 -9.03 -16.28
C THR A 12 6.35 -9.73 -14.93
N GLU A 13 5.79 -10.95 -14.87
CA GLU A 13 5.74 -11.78 -13.67
C GLU A 13 7.15 -12.01 -13.09
N GLN A 14 8.11 -12.43 -13.92
CA GLN A 14 9.48 -12.69 -13.48
C GLN A 14 10.20 -11.43 -12.99
N ARG A 15 9.96 -10.27 -13.61
CA ARG A 15 10.50 -8.99 -13.15
C ARG A 15 9.88 -8.59 -11.81
N LEU A 16 8.56 -8.61 -11.69
CA LEU A 16 7.87 -8.18 -10.47
C LEU A 16 8.14 -9.09 -9.27
N ARG A 17 8.35 -10.40 -9.51
CA ARG A 17 8.88 -11.31 -8.49
C ARG A 17 10.27 -10.92 -7.99
N ARG A 18 11.16 -10.44 -8.86
CA ARG A 18 12.46 -9.90 -8.43
C ARG A 18 12.28 -8.58 -7.67
N VAL A 19 11.43 -7.69 -8.16
CA VAL A 19 11.13 -6.41 -7.52
C VAL A 19 10.63 -6.61 -6.08
N ILE A 20 9.70 -7.53 -5.83
CA ILE A 20 9.21 -7.75 -4.45
C ILE A 20 10.29 -8.31 -3.53
N THR A 21 11.21 -9.14 -4.03
CA THR A 21 12.32 -9.68 -3.21
C THR A 21 13.37 -8.65 -2.86
N GLU A 22 13.49 -7.60 -3.67
CA GLU A 22 14.42 -6.48 -3.44
C GLU A 22 13.75 -5.32 -2.67
N ALA A 23 12.42 -5.36 -2.53
CA ALA A 23 11.66 -4.33 -1.85
C ALA A 23 11.77 -4.46 -0.32
N ARG A 24 11.84 -3.32 0.36
CA ARG A 24 11.84 -3.25 1.82
C ARG A 24 10.40 -3.17 2.34
N LEU A 25 9.89 -4.32 2.79
CA LEU A 25 8.60 -4.43 3.46
C LEU A 25 8.63 -3.87 4.88
N ARG A 26 7.60 -3.11 5.25
CA ARG A 26 7.26 -2.78 6.63
C ARG A 26 5.80 -3.10 6.89
N ILE A 27 5.53 -3.92 7.89
CA ILE A 27 4.16 -4.18 8.38
C ILE A 27 3.93 -3.28 9.60
N TYR A 28 2.77 -2.63 9.65
CA TYR A 28 2.40 -1.77 10.76
C TYR A 28 1.54 -2.54 11.77
N PRO A 29 1.80 -2.36 13.08
CA PRO A 29 1.01 -3.02 14.11
C PRO A 29 -0.39 -2.39 14.21
N GLY A 30 -1.35 -3.18 14.66
CA GLY A 30 -2.74 -2.73 14.84
C GLY A 30 -3.49 -2.57 13.52
N THR A 31 -4.60 -1.85 13.59
CA THR A 31 -5.45 -1.56 12.44
C THR A 31 -5.48 -0.07 12.15
N TYR A 32 -5.82 0.26 10.91
CA TYR A 32 -5.91 1.61 10.39
C TYR A 32 -7.27 1.82 9.75
N ALA A 33 -7.73 3.06 9.68
CA ALA A 33 -8.98 3.42 9.03
C ALA A 33 -8.85 4.76 8.33
N PHE A 34 -9.68 4.97 7.31
CA PHE A 34 -9.91 6.29 6.76
C PHE A 34 -10.93 7.04 7.61
N THR A 35 -10.62 8.27 7.96
CA THR A 35 -11.59 9.22 8.51
C THR A 35 -11.67 10.44 7.63
N GLU A 36 -12.84 11.06 7.60
CA GLU A 36 -13.12 12.18 6.72
C GLU A 36 -13.50 13.43 7.51
N PHE A 37 -13.14 14.59 6.97
CA PHE A 37 -13.56 15.88 7.51
C PHE A 37 -13.75 16.91 6.38
N PRO A 38 -14.63 17.92 6.56
CA PRO A 38 -14.85 18.99 5.59
C PRO A 38 -13.58 19.76 5.21
N LEU A 39 -13.55 20.33 4.00
CA LEU A 39 -12.40 21.10 3.52
C LEU A 39 -12.05 22.29 4.43
N ASP A 40 -13.07 22.97 4.96
CA ASP A 40 -12.93 24.18 5.78
C ASP A 40 -12.42 23.91 7.21
N ASP A 41 -12.41 22.64 7.64
CA ASP A 41 -11.93 22.25 8.97
C ASP A 41 -10.40 22.07 9.01
N PHE A 42 -9.72 22.18 7.86
CA PHE A 42 -8.26 22.19 7.81
C PHE A 42 -7.69 23.55 8.26
N PRO A 43 -6.67 23.61 9.13
CA PRO A 43 -5.87 22.49 9.65
C PRO A 43 -6.36 21.90 10.99
N GLY A 44 -7.47 22.37 11.56
CA GLY A 44 -7.90 21.98 12.91
C GLY A 44 -8.22 20.49 13.08
N ALA A 45 -8.67 19.83 12.01
CA ALA A 45 -9.09 18.42 12.03
C ALA A 45 -8.02 17.41 11.55
N VAL A 46 -6.88 17.86 11.00
CA VAL A 46 -5.83 16.94 10.56
C VAL A 46 -5.11 16.33 11.76
N ARG A 47 -4.88 15.02 11.71
CA ARG A 47 -4.10 14.33 12.74
C ARG A 47 -2.63 14.24 12.36
N GLU A 48 -1.77 14.50 13.34
CA GLU A 48 -0.32 14.42 13.17
C GLU A 48 0.20 13.01 12.90
N ASP A 49 -0.56 11.98 13.30
CA ASP A 49 -0.22 10.57 13.12
C ASP A 49 -0.85 9.95 11.85
N ALA A 50 -1.47 10.77 10.99
CA ALA A 50 -1.97 10.34 9.70
C ALA A 50 -0.81 9.88 8.80
N LEU A 51 -0.91 8.66 8.27
CA LEU A 51 0.06 8.10 7.33
C LEU A 51 -0.15 8.61 5.90
N ALA A 52 -1.38 9.01 5.59
CA ALA A 52 -1.74 9.65 4.34
C ALA A 52 -2.86 10.67 4.56
N LEU A 53 -2.85 11.72 3.74
CA LEU A 53 -3.89 12.71 3.65
C LEU A 53 -4.16 12.96 2.17
N VAL A 54 -5.36 12.66 1.72
CA VAL A 54 -5.84 12.88 0.35
C VAL A 54 -7.13 13.68 0.43
N ARG A 55 -7.49 14.37 -0.65
CA ARG A 55 -8.81 15.02 -0.74
C ARG A 55 -9.42 14.83 -2.10
N ASP A 56 -10.73 14.82 -2.14
CA ASP A 56 -11.50 15.06 -3.34
C ASP A 56 -12.00 16.52 -3.35
N ASP A 57 -13.12 16.75 -4.03
CA ASP A 57 -13.79 18.05 -4.12
C ASP A 57 -14.63 18.39 -2.88
N ASN A 58 -14.86 17.44 -1.97
CA ASN A 58 -15.81 17.56 -0.87
C ASN A 58 -15.18 17.40 0.52
N VAL A 59 -14.24 16.47 0.67
CA VAL A 59 -13.68 16.07 1.96
C VAL A 59 -12.18 15.87 1.89
N TRP A 60 -11.54 16.12 3.03
CA TRP A 60 -10.27 15.49 3.34
C TRP A 60 -10.53 14.07 3.84
N SER A 61 -9.72 13.12 3.40
CA SER A 61 -9.65 11.76 3.90
C SER A 61 -8.25 11.48 4.41
N GLN A 62 -8.14 11.03 5.65
CA GLN A 62 -6.87 10.74 6.31
C GLN A 62 -6.81 9.28 6.76
N LEU A 63 -5.68 8.62 6.48
CA LEU A 63 -5.41 7.25 6.92
C LEU A 63 -4.71 7.28 8.27
N ILE A 64 -5.42 6.89 9.33
CA ILE A 64 -4.96 7.01 10.72
C ILE A 64 -5.02 5.67 11.44
N PRO A 65 -4.28 5.49 12.55
CA PRO A 65 -4.49 4.36 13.44
C PRO A 65 -5.95 4.30 13.91
N SER A 66 -6.55 3.10 13.86
CA SER A 66 -7.92 2.88 14.31
C SER A 66 -7.95 2.70 15.83
N ASP A 67 -8.99 3.25 16.46
CA ASP A 67 -9.32 3.05 17.86
C ASP A 67 -10.28 1.86 18.10
N GLY A 68 -10.57 1.09 17.04
CA GLY A 68 -11.48 -0.06 17.07
C GLY A 68 -12.97 0.30 16.94
N THR A 69 -13.31 1.59 16.79
CA THR A 69 -14.70 2.04 16.58
C THR A 69 -15.09 2.18 15.11
N HIS A 70 -14.11 2.07 14.21
CA HIS A 70 -14.29 2.29 12.79
C HIS A 70 -14.90 1.04 12.14
N GLU A 71 -15.87 1.24 11.24
CA GLU A 71 -16.62 0.15 10.60
C GLU A 71 -15.74 -0.74 9.70
N GLU A 72 -14.75 -0.12 9.04
CA GLU A 72 -13.86 -0.81 8.10
C GLU A 72 -12.39 -0.65 8.50
N PRO A 73 -11.90 -1.44 9.47
CA PRO A 73 -10.49 -1.43 9.84
C PRO A 73 -9.65 -2.23 8.83
N PHE A 74 -8.43 -1.75 8.58
CA PHE A 74 -7.48 -2.35 7.67
C PHE A 74 -6.19 -2.77 8.39
N GLY A 75 -5.65 -3.92 8.03
CA GLY A 75 -4.25 -4.22 8.27
C GLY A 75 -3.38 -3.49 7.24
N LEU A 76 -2.24 -2.96 7.66
CA LEU A 76 -1.41 -2.10 6.82
C LEU A 76 0.03 -2.59 6.67
N PHE A 77 0.54 -2.52 5.44
CA PHE A 77 1.96 -2.69 5.13
C PHE A 77 2.43 -1.66 4.10
N ARG A 78 3.74 -1.53 3.93
CA ARG A 78 4.37 -0.58 3.00
C ARG A 78 5.57 -1.20 2.32
N PHE A 79 5.78 -0.90 1.03
CA PHE A 79 7.05 -1.13 0.36
C PHE A 79 7.83 0.16 0.12
N HIS A 80 9.15 0.08 0.31
CA HIS A 80 10.08 0.92 -0.42
C HIS A 80 10.78 0.08 -1.47
N PHE A 81 10.93 0.64 -2.66
CA PHE A 81 11.68 0.00 -3.74
C PHE A 81 13.10 0.55 -3.78
N PRO A 82 14.11 -0.26 -4.16
CA PRO A 82 15.46 0.24 -4.30
C PRO A 82 15.54 1.28 -5.42
N PRO A 83 16.50 2.23 -5.35
CA PRO A 83 16.71 3.21 -6.41
C PRO A 83 16.91 2.53 -7.78
N GLY A 84 16.17 3.01 -8.78
CA GLY A 84 16.26 2.48 -10.15
C GLY A 84 15.50 1.18 -10.41
N ALA A 85 14.81 0.60 -9.41
CA ALA A 85 13.95 -0.54 -9.63
C ALA A 85 12.82 -0.20 -10.61
N ASP A 86 12.60 -1.07 -11.60
CA ASP A 86 11.43 -0.98 -12.46
C ASP A 86 10.25 -1.70 -11.80
N ASN A 87 9.49 -0.97 -10.98
CA ASN A 87 8.27 -1.45 -10.33
C ASN A 87 6.99 -1.21 -11.16
N SER A 88 7.12 -0.96 -12.47
CA SER A 88 5.96 -0.74 -13.34
C SER A 88 5.06 -1.98 -13.38
N GLY A 89 3.78 -1.80 -13.08
CA GLY A 89 2.78 -2.87 -12.98
C GLY A 89 2.72 -3.57 -11.62
N PHE A 90 3.59 -3.22 -10.66
CA PHE A 90 3.66 -3.87 -9.35
C PHE A 90 2.34 -3.83 -8.58
N VAL A 91 1.67 -2.67 -8.56
CA VAL A 91 0.40 -2.50 -7.84
C VAL A 91 -0.67 -3.46 -8.38
N GLY A 92 -0.85 -3.48 -9.70
CA GLY A 92 -1.83 -4.35 -10.34
C GLY A 92 -1.51 -5.83 -10.17
N TRP A 93 -0.25 -6.20 -10.27
CA TRP A 93 0.23 -7.57 -10.07
C TRP A 93 -0.05 -8.09 -8.66
N LEU A 94 0.38 -7.35 -7.62
CA LEU A 94 0.20 -7.79 -6.24
C LEU A 94 -1.28 -7.78 -5.85
N ALA A 95 -2.05 -6.76 -6.27
CA ALA A 95 -3.49 -6.75 -6.04
C ALA A 95 -4.19 -7.95 -6.68
N THR A 96 -3.81 -8.32 -7.91
CA THR A 96 -4.36 -9.50 -8.61
C THR A 96 -3.97 -10.79 -7.89
N HIS A 97 -2.73 -10.93 -7.45
CA HIS A 97 -2.25 -12.06 -6.67
C HIS A 97 -3.06 -12.24 -5.38
N LEU A 98 -3.23 -11.17 -4.61
CA LEU A 98 -4.00 -11.20 -3.36
C LEU A 98 -5.49 -11.47 -3.60
N LYS A 99 -6.07 -10.92 -4.68
CA LYS A 99 -7.46 -11.21 -5.08
C LYS A 99 -7.65 -12.68 -5.41
N ASN A 100 -6.75 -13.27 -6.18
CA ASN A 100 -6.83 -14.69 -6.56
C ASN A 100 -6.64 -15.63 -5.37
N ARG A 101 -5.74 -15.27 -4.44
CA ARG A 101 -5.41 -16.12 -3.29
C ARG A 101 -6.41 -16.02 -2.14
N PHE A 102 -6.87 -14.82 -1.81
CA PHE A 102 -7.68 -14.54 -0.62
C PHE A 102 -9.07 -13.98 -0.92
N GLY A 103 -9.40 -13.75 -2.20
CA GLY A 103 -10.67 -13.13 -2.59
C GLY A 103 -10.77 -11.64 -2.23
N THR A 104 -9.70 -11.03 -1.71
CA THR A 104 -9.73 -9.67 -1.15
C THR A 104 -9.43 -8.58 -2.17
N GLY A 105 -10.03 -7.41 -1.96
CA GLY A 105 -9.55 -6.16 -2.52
C GLY A 105 -8.43 -5.56 -1.66
N VAL A 106 -7.82 -4.50 -2.17
CA VAL A 106 -6.82 -3.68 -1.46
C VAL A 106 -7.10 -2.20 -1.74
N PHE A 107 -6.69 -1.33 -0.84
CA PHE A 107 -6.41 0.06 -1.22
C PHE A 107 -4.90 0.28 -1.28
N VAL A 108 -4.48 1.25 -2.09
CA VAL A 108 -3.07 1.66 -2.17
C VAL A 108 -2.98 3.18 -2.11
N THR A 109 -2.12 3.70 -1.25
CA THR A 109 -1.81 5.14 -1.18
C THR A 109 -0.32 5.36 -1.39
N CYS A 110 0.03 6.12 -2.44
CA CYS A 110 1.42 6.37 -2.79
C CYS A 110 1.94 7.64 -2.11
N GLY A 111 3.20 7.62 -1.71
CA GLY A 111 3.97 8.78 -1.28
C GLY A 111 5.30 8.87 -2.02
N GLN A 112 6.01 9.98 -1.83
CA GLN A 112 7.31 10.23 -2.44
C GLN A 112 8.35 10.54 -1.34
N ASN A 113 9.45 9.79 -1.33
CA ASN A 113 10.62 10.08 -0.52
C ASN A 113 11.89 9.97 -1.37
N HIS A 114 12.37 11.10 -1.91
CA HIS A 114 13.57 11.14 -2.75
C HIS A 114 14.84 10.66 -2.03
N SER A 115 14.91 10.80 -0.71
CA SER A 115 16.06 10.34 0.07
C SER A 115 16.09 8.83 0.30
N ASP A 116 15.03 8.11 -0.10
CA ASP A 116 14.83 6.68 0.22
C ASP A 116 14.15 5.93 -0.94
N GLY A 117 14.71 6.07 -2.14
CA GLY A 117 14.31 5.32 -3.34
C GLY A 117 13.20 5.94 -4.18
N GLY A 118 12.55 7.01 -3.72
CA GLY A 118 11.49 7.71 -4.46
C GLY A 118 10.10 7.25 -4.02
N ILE A 119 9.32 6.70 -4.94
CA ILE A 119 7.92 6.32 -4.67
C ILE A 119 7.89 5.17 -3.66
N PHE A 120 7.04 5.29 -2.65
CA PHE A 120 6.66 4.21 -1.75
C PHE A 120 5.13 4.11 -1.70
N ASP A 121 4.61 2.99 -1.26
CA ASP A 121 3.17 2.73 -1.24
C ASP A 121 2.74 2.10 0.08
N TYR A 122 1.68 2.66 0.67
CA TYR A 122 0.93 2.03 1.74
C TYR A 122 -0.15 1.15 1.13
N TRP A 123 -0.31 -0.05 1.69
CA TRP A 123 -1.25 -1.06 1.26
C TRP A 123 -2.16 -1.45 2.42
N GLY A 124 -3.45 -1.33 2.21
CA GLY A 124 -4.45 -1.77 3.18
C GLY A 124 -5.24 -2.97 2.69
N VAL A 125 -5.43 -3.93 3.60
CA VAL A 125 -6.31 -5.10 3.42
C VAL A 125 -7.31 -5.18 4.57
N PRO A 126 -8.52 -5.75 4.38
CA PRO A 126 -9.48 -5.90 5.47
C PRO A 126 -8.83 -6.57 6.69
N ALA A 127 -9.02 -5.99 7.88
CA ALA A 127 -8.33 -6.43 9.11
C ALA A 127 -8.49 -7.94 9.38
N ARG A 128 -9.66 -8.51 9.04
CA ARG A 128 -9.95 -9.95 9.19
C ARG A 128 -9.04 -10.88 8.38
N LEU A 129 -8.40 -10.39 7.31
CA LEU A 129 -7.48 -11.14 6.45
C LEU A 129 -6.02 -10.70 6.63
N ALA A 130 -5.74 -9.73 7.50
CA ALA A 130 -4.46 -9.05 7.59
C ALA A 130 -3.30 -10.03 7.82
N GLU A 131 -3.42 -10.90 8.83
CA GLU A 131 -2.33 -11.84 9.16
C GLU A 131 -2.04 -12.84 8.04
N GLU A 132 -3.07 -13.34 7.36
CA GLU A 132 -2.90 -14.26 6.21
C GLU A 132 -2.20 -13.55 5.04
N VAL A 133 -2.62 -12.32 4.73
CA VAL A 133 -2.00 -11.50 3.69
C VAL A 133 -0.57 -11.12 4.07
N PHE A 134 -0.30 -10.75 5.32
CA PHE A 134 1.04 -10.42 5.79
C PHE A 134 1.96 -11.64 5.70
N GLY A 135 1.46 -12.83 6.06
CA GLY A 135 2.16 -14.09 5.84
C GLY A 135 2.55 -14.26 4.37
N GLU A 136 1.60 -14.06 3.46
CA GLU A 136 1.86 -14.17 2.02
C GLU A 136 2.88 -13.16 1.50
N VAL A 137 2.73 -11.90 1.87
CA VAL A 137 3.62 -10.83 1.44
C VAL A 137 5.05 -11.09 1.93
N ARG A 138 5.21 -11.59 3.17
CA ARG A 138 6.53 -12.03 3.67
C ARG A 138 7.10 -13.16 2.83
N ARG A 139 6.31 -14.19 2.47
CA ARG A 139 6.78 -15.29 1.60
C ARG A 139 7.26 -14.77 0.25
N LEU A 140 6.51 -13.85 -0.37
CA LEU A 140 6.88 -13.27 -1.66
C LEU A 140 8.19 -12.47 -1.57
N VAL A 141 8.37 -11.68 -0.52
CA VAL A 141 9.62 -10.93 -0.25
C VAL A 141 10.79 -11.90 0.01
N GLU A 142 10.55 -13.04 0.63
CA GLU A 142 11.54 -14.12 0.82
C GLU A 142 11.82 -14.93 -0.46
N GLY A 143 11.11 -14.66 -1.57
CA GLY A 143 11.24 -15.39 -2.83
C GLY A 143 10.61 -16.78 -2.82
N ARG A 144 9.61 -17.02 -1.98
CA ARG A 144 8.92 -18.31 -1.77
C ARG A 144 7.46 -18.32 -2.23
#